data_AF-A0A7S2E8S6-F1
#
_entry.id   AF-A0A7S2E8S6-F1
#
_cell.length_a   1.000
_cell.length_b   1.000
_cell.length_c   1.000
_cell.angle_alpha   90.00
_cell.angle_beta   90.00
_cell.angle_gamma   90.00
#
_symmetry.space_group_name_H-M   'P 1'
#
loop_
_entity.id
_entity.type
_entity.pdbx_description
1 polymer ?
#
loop_
_entity_poly.entity_id
_entity_poly.type
_entity_poly.pdbx_seq_one_letter_code
_entity_poly.pdbx_strand_id
1 'polypeptide(L)'
;EARLWNDVFVSAQRYLGVPEGTIRATVLLETITAAFEMEEILYELRHHSLGLNCGRWDYLFSYIKKFKSHPAKIAPDRSHLTMKIPMMRAYVQRLVRICHKRGTFAMGGMSASIPVKGDPERNMKSMAAVEADKLREVKAGHDGTWVAHPALVKVARGVFDAHMSGPNQIESHPGTAGASVTEEDLLCLPQIPRGEAITSRHLRTGVGIVLAYTEAWLRGVGCIPLNGAMEDAATAEISRAQ
;
A
#
# COMPACT_ATOMS: atom_id res chain seq x y z
N GLU A 1 -5.05 -14.03 12.60
CA GLU A 1 -3.58 -13.86 12.51
C GLU A 1 -3.04 -12.82 13.50
N ALA A 2 -3.63 -11.63 13.60
CA ALA A 2 -3.21 -10.58 14.55
C ALA A 2 -3.04 -11.07 16.01
N ARG A 3 -3.98 -11.89 16.52
CA ARG A 3 -3.89 -12.51 17.85
C ARG A 3 -2.62 -13.36 18.03
N LEU A 4 -2.28 -14.17 17.04
CA LEU A 4 -1.06 -14.99 17.08
C LEU A 4 0.18 -14.12 17.25
N TRP A 5 0.27 -13.01 16.51
CA TRP A 5 1.37 -12.06 16.66
C TRP A 5 1.40 -11.41 18.06
N ASN A 6 0.24 -11.06 18.61
CA ASN A 6 0.15 -10.57 19.98
C ASN A 6 0.72 -11.60 20.98
N ASP A 7 0.36 -12.88 20.83
CA ASP A 7 0.85 -13.95 21.71
C ASP A 7 2.37 -14.15 21.58
N VAL A 8 2.92 -14.02 20.36
CA VAL A 8 4.38 -14.03 20.12
C VAL A 8 5.05 -12.85 20.83
N PHE A 9 4.50 -11.64 20.72
CA PHE A 9 5.06 -10.45 21.38
C PHE A 9 5.02 -10.57 22.90
N VAL A 10 3.89 -10.98 23.46
CA VAL A 10 3.74 -11.21 24.91
C VAL A 10 4.74 -12.27 25.39
N SER A 11 4.89 -13.38 24.65
CA SER A 11 5.85 -14.44 25.00
C SER A 11 7.30 -13.94 24.96
N ALA A 12 7.68 -13.19 23.92
CA ALA A 12 9.02 -12.62 23.80
C ALA A 12 9.33 -11.61 24.91
N GLN A 13 8.38 -10.73 25.24
CA GLN A 13 8.55 -9.74 26.31
C GLN A 13 8.69 -10.41 27.68
N ARG A 14 7.88 -11.43 27.96
CA ARG A 14 8.01 -12.26 29.17
C ARG A 14 9.37 -12.94 29.26
N TYR A 15 9.82 -13.54 28.15
CA TYR A 15 11.13 -14.21 28.09
C TYR A 15 12.29 -13.25 28.35
N LEU A 16 12.24 -12.05 27.78
CA LEU A 16 13.27 -11.02 27.91
C LEU A 16 13.14 -10.17 29.18
N GLY A 17 12.07 -10.34 29.96
CA GLY A 17 11.82 -9.56 31.17
C GLY A 17 11.51 -8.08 30.92
N VAL A 18 10.96 -7.73 29.75
CA VAL A 18 10.57 -6.35 29.41
C VAL A 18 9.04 -6.15 29.54
N PRO A 19 8.55 -4.92 29.80
CA PRO A 19 7.11 -4.67 29.95
C PRO A 19 6.29 -5.02 28.70
N GLU A 20 5.03 -5.41 28.88
CA GLU A 20 4.08 -5.56 27.77
C GLU A 20 3.85 -4.22 27.06
N GLY A 21 3.76 -4.25 25.72
CA GLY A 21 3.69 -3.05 24.89
C GLY A 21 5.05 -2.38 24.65
N THR A 22 6.15 -3.03 25.03
CA THR A 22 7.51 -2.60 24.61
C THR A 22 7.68 -2.83 23.11
N ILE A 23 7.24 -3.98 22.61
CA ILE A 23 7.19 -4.26 21.18
C ILE A 23 6.09 -3.39 20.56
N ARG A 24 6.43 -2.73 19.44
CA ARG A 24 5.52 -1.92 18.66
C ARG A 24 5.47 -2.41 17.23
N ALA A 25 4.27 -2.51 16.66
CA ALA A 25 4.04 -3.07 15.34
C ALA A 25 3.09 -2.19 14.52
N THR A 26 3.46 -1.94 13.26
CA THR A 26 2.56 -1.39 12.24
C THR A 26 2.16 -2.54 11.33
N VAL A 27 0.86 -2.73 11.11
CA VAL A 27 0.37 -3.83 10.26
C VAL A 27 0.24 -3.34 8.82
N LEU A 28 0.88 -4.03 7.88
CA LEU A 28 0.62 -3.84 6.46
C LEU A 28 -0.79 -4.37 6.15
N LEU A 29 -1.72 -3.48 5.81
CA LEU A 29 -3.08 -3.90 5.48
C LEU A 29 -3.22 -4.23 4.00
N GLU A 30 -2.47 -5.23 3.56
CA GLU A 30 -2.21 -5.50 2.15
C GLU A 30 -2.87 -6.79 1.64
N THR A 31 -3.93 -7.25 2.31
CA THR A 31 -4.77 -8.34 1.80
C THR A 31 -6.22 -7.92 1.73
N ILE A 32 -6.94 -8.46 0.73
CA ILE A 32 -8.33 -8.09 0.50
C ILE A 32 -9.23 -8.49 1.68
N THR A 33 -8.93 -9.59 2.37
CA THR A 33 -9.67 -10.05 3.54
C THR A 33 -9.42 -9.14 4.76
N ALA A 34 -8.17 -8.69 4.95
CA ALA A 34 -7.85 -7.77 6.05
C ALA A 34 -8.59 -6.42 5.96
N ALA A 35 -8.99 -5.98 4.76
CA ALA A 35 -9.80 -4.77 4.60
C ALA A 35 -11.19 -4.85 5.25
N PHE A 36 -11.68 -6.06 5.54
CA PHE A 36 -12.95 -6.27 6.24
C PHE A 36 -12.77 -6.43 7.75
N GLU A 37 -11.54 -6.62 8.23
CA GLU A 37 -11.21 -6.95 9.62
C GLU A 37 -10.28 -5.89 10.26
N MET A 38 -10.25 -4.67 9.73
CA MET A 38 -9.32 -3.63 10.19
C MET A 38 -9.47 -3.30 11.69
N GLU A 39 -10.71 -3.21 12.19
CA GLU A 39 -10.96 -2.88 13.60
C GLU A 39 -10.54 -4.05 14.52
N GLU A 40 -10.83 -5.29 14.10
CA GLU A 40 -10.50 -6.52 14.80
C GLU A 40 -8.98 -6.73 14.85
N ILE A 41 -8.26 -6.47 13.76
CA ILE A 41 -6.80 -6.51 13.72
C ILE A 41 -6.20 -5.54 14.74
N LEU A 42 -6.69 -4.29 14.77
CA LEU A 42 -6.25 -3.30 15.75
C LEU A 42 -6.61 -3.70 17.18
N TYR A 43 -7.78 -4.31 17.39
CA TYR A 43 -8.21 -4.78 18.71
C TYR A 43 -7.32 -5.90 19.26
N GLU A 44 -7.01 -6.90 18.43
CA GLU A 44 -6.15 -8.02 18.80
C GLU A 44 -4.71 -7.59 19.09
N LEU A 45 -4.25 -6.49 18.47
CA LEU A 45 -2.92 -5.91 18.69
C LEU A 45 -2.92 -4.64 19.54
N ARG A 46 -4.01 -4.28 20.23
CA ARG A 46 -4.19 -2.97 20.89
C ARG A 46 -3.07 -2.53 21.86
N HIS A 47 -2.35 -3.46 22.46
CA HIS A 47 -1.24 -3.16 23.37
C HIS A 47 0.09 -2.91 22.63
N HIS A 48 0.20 -3.37 21.37
CA HIS A 48 1.42 -3.36 20.57
C HIS A 48 1.28 -2.57 19.26
N SER A 49 0.06 -2.23 18.83
CA SER A 49 -0.18 -1.59 17.53
C SER A 49 0.23 -0.13 17.52
N LEU A 50 0.89 0.29 16.44
CA LEU A 50 1.08 1.68 16.04
C LEU A 50 0.12 2.08 14.91
N GLY A 51 -0.66 1.15 14.37
CA GLY A 51 -1.63 1.40 13.31
C GLY A 51 -1.42 0.54 12.07
N LEU A 52 -1.94 1.03 10.95
CA LEU A 52 -2.04 0.30 9.68
C LEU A 52 -1.32 1.04 8.55
N ASN A 53 -0.89 0.30 7.53
CA ASN A 53 -0.29 0.85 6.32
C ASN A 53 -1.07 0.44 5.05
N CYS A 54 -1.16 1.38 4.12
CA CYS A 54 -1.73 1.14 2.79
C CYS A 54 -0.76 0.45 1.83
N GLY A 55 -1.07 -0.78 1.41
CA GLY A 55 -0.38 -1.49 0.33
C GLY A 55 -1.09 -1.33 -1.01
N ARG A 56 -0.35 -1.30 -2.13
CA ARG A 56 -0.94 -1.33 -3.49
C ARG A 56 -0.80 -2.71 -4.13
N TRP A 57 0.42 -3.16 -4.38
CA TRP A 57 0.66 -4.37 -5.17
C TRP A 57 0.19 -5.64 -4.48
N ASP A 58 0.54 -5.85 -3.20
CA ASP A 58 0.06 -7.01 -2.45
C ASP A 58 -1.45 -7.00 -2.24
N TYR A 59 -2.06 -5.83 -2.03
CA TYR A 59 -3.51 -5.70 -1.89
C TYR A 59 -4.25 -6.13 -3.17
N LEU A 60 -3.79 -5.63 -4.32
CA LEU A 60 -4.35 -5.98 -5.62
C LEU A 60 -4.06 -7.43 -6.00
N PHE A 61 -2.86 -7.93 -5.69
CA PHE A 61 -2.51 -9.34 -5.86
C PHE A 61 -3.44 -10.22 -5.03
N SER A 62 -3.67 -9.85 -3.77
CA SER A 62 -4.58 -10.56 -2.88
C SER A 62 -6.01 -10.56 -3.40
N TYR A 63 -6.48 -9.45 -4.01
CA TYR A 63 -7.78 -9.41 -4.68
C TYR A 63 -7.86 -10.46 -5.79
N ILE A 64 -6.91 -10.45 -6.73
CA ILE A 64 -6.89 -11.39 -7.86
C ILE A 64 -6.80 -12.83 -7.35
N LYS A 65 -5.90 -13.10 -6.40
CA LYS A 65 -5.74 -14.43 -5.79
C LYS A 65 -7.02 -14.94 -5.14
N LYS A 66 -7.74 -14.07 -4.40
CA LYS A 66 -8.98 -14.44 -3.71
C LYS A 66 -10.13 -14.69 -4.68
N PHE A 67 -10.23 -13.88 -5.72
CA PHE A 67 -11.34 -13.91 -6.68
C PHE A 67 -11.02 -14.62 -8.00
N LYS A 68 -9.90 -15.34 -8.10
CA LYS A 68 -9.43 -16.01 -9.33
C LYS A 68 -10.47 -16.92 -10.02
N SER A 69 -11.39 -17.51 -9.25
CA SER A 69 -12.43 -18.40 -9.76
C SER A 69 -13.77 -17.69 -10.00
N HIS A 70 -13.84 -16.37 -9.80
CA HIS A 70 -15.06 -15.59 -9.93
C HIS A 70 -15.06 -14.82 -11.27
N PRO A 71 -15.85 -15.26 -12.28
CA PRO A 71 -15.77 -14.71 -13.64
C PRO A 71 -16.12 -13.22 -13.74
N ALA A 72 -16.97 -12.71 -12.84
CA ALA A 72 -17.31 -11.29 -12.78
C ALA A 72 -16.28 -10.39 -12.03
N LYS A 73 -15.16 -10.94 -11.56
CA LYS A 73 -14.17 -10.22 -10.74
C LYS A 73 -12.77 -10.22 -11.37
N ILE A 74 -12.71 -10.29 -12.70
CA ILE A 74 -11.47 -10.20 -13.45
C ILE A 74 -10.96 -8.75 -13.37
N ALA A 75 -9.74 -8.58 -12.84
CA ALA A 75 -9.11 -7.27 -12.76
C ALA A 75 -8.54 -6.85 -14.14
N PRO A 76 -8.65 -5.56 -14.52
CA PRO A 76 -7.87 -5.03 -15.64
C PRO A 76 -6.37 -5.06 -15.31
N ASP A 77 -5.53 -4.82 -16.32
CA ASP A 77 -4.07 -4.71 -16.15
C ASP A 77 -3.69 -3.76 -15.00
N ARG A 78 -2.61 -4.10 -14.28
CA ARG A 78 -2.15 -3.39 -13.08
C ARG A 78 -1.89 -1.90 -13.29
N SER A 79 -1.61 -1.47 -14.53
CA SER A 79 -1.44 -0.05 -14.86
C SER A 79 -2.72 0.77 -14.66
N HIS A 80 -3.90 0.15 -14.83
CA HIS A 80 -5.21 0.79 -14.58
C HIS A 80 -5.55 0.85 -13.08
N LEU A 81 -4.95 -0.01 -12.27
CA LEU A 81 -5.25 -0.18 -10.85
C LEU A 81 -4.50 0.82 -9.96
N THR A 82 -4.70 2.12 -10.21
CA THR A 82 -4.06 3.22 -9.44
C THR A 82 -4.71 3.43 -8.07
N MET A 83 -4.06 4.18 -7.18
CA MET A 83 -4.68 4.57 -5.88
C MET A 83 -5.91 5.48 -6.03
N LYS A 84 -6.26 5.93 -7.24
CA LYS A 84 -7.41 6.80 -7.51
C LYS A 84 -8.69 6.06 -7.87
N ILE A 85 -8.61 4.75 -8.16
CA ILE A 85 -9.79 3.93 -8.53
C ILE A 85 -10.76 3.83 -7.35
N PRO A 86 -12.06 3.54 -7.59
CA PRO A 86 -13.08 3.49 -6.53
C PRO A 86 -12.68 2.61 -5.35
N MET A 87 -12.28 1.35 -5.61
CA MET A 87 -11.82 0.41 -4.57
C MET A 87 -10.67 0.96 -3.70
N MET A 88 -9.61 1.51 -4.32
CA MET A 88 -8.45 1.99 -3.57
C MET A 88 -8.76 3.27 -2.78
N ARG A 89 -9.68 4.11 -3.29
CA ARG A 89 -10.16 5.28 -2.56
C ARG A 89 -10.94 4.87 -1.32
N ALA A 90 -11.87 3.93 -1.45
CA ALA A 90 -12.66 3.39 -0.34
C ALA A 90 -11.77 2.73 0.72
N TYR A 91 -10.80 1.94 0.26
CA TYR A 91 -9.76 1.34 1.11
C TYR A 91 -9.01 2.38 1.95
N VAL A 92 -8.46 3.43 1.32
CA VAL A 92 -7.75 4.51 2.03
C VAL A 92 -8.66 5.22 3.04
N GLN A 93 -9.87 5.60 2.62
CA GLN A 93 -10.81 6.33 3.48
C GLN A 93 -11.23 5.51 4.71
N ARG A 94 -11.48 4.20 4.54
CA ARG A 94 -11.82 3.31 5.64
C ARG A 94 -10.64 3.08 6.58
N LEU A 95 -9.43 2.87 6.04
CA LEU A 95 -8.22 2.68 6.83
C LEU A 95 -7.90 3.90 7.70
N VAL A 96 -7.87 5.10 7.10
CA VAL A 96 -7.60 6.35 7.83
C VAL A 96 -8.60 6.54 8.97
N ARG A 97 -9.90 6.43 8.67
CA ARG A 97 -10.95 6.55 9.68
C ARG A 97 -10.75 5.57 10.83
N ILE A 98 -10.53 4.29 10.52
CA ILE A 98 -10.42 3.25 11.54
C ILE A 98 -9.17 3.46 12.40
N CYS A 99 -8.02 3.75 11.80
CA CYS A 99 -6.79 4.03 12.54
C CYS A 99 -6.97 5.19 13.52
N HIS A 100 -7.51 6.32 13.04
CA HIS A 100 -7.66 7.53 13.83
C HIS A 100 -8.73 7.41 14.90
N LYS A 101 -9.86 6.73 14.61
CA LYS A 101 -10.87 6.35 15.62
C LYS A 101 -10.27 5.55 16.78
N ARG A 102 -9.17 4.81 16.53
CA ARG A 102 -8.46 4.00 17.52
C ARG A 102 -7.19 4.66 18.06
N GLY A 103 -6.90 5.92 17.70
CA GLY A 103 -5.73 6.65 18.17
C GLY A 103 -4.40 6.12 17.63
N THR A 104 -4.40 5.55 16.42
CA THR A 104 -3.22 4.93 15.78
C THR A 104 -2.91 5.58 14.44
N PHE A 105 -1.69 5.38 13.92
CA PHE A 105 -1.26 5.94 12.65
C PHE A 105 -1.89 5.22 11.44
N ALA A 106 -2.21 5.98 10.41
CA ALA A 106 -2.63 5.56 9.08
C ALA A 106 -1.52 5.90 8.08
N MET A 107 -0.70 4.93 7.71
CA MET A 107 0.43 5.15 6.80
C MET A 107 0.03 5.02 5.33
N GLY A 108 0.49 5.96 4.50
CA GLY A 108 0.37 5.92 3.04
C GLY A 108 1.29 4.87 2.39
N GLY A 109 1.15 4.72 1.09
CA GLY A 109 1.83 3.67 0.32
C GLY A 109 3.21 4.06 -0.21
N MET A 110 3.86 3.09 -0.84
CA MET A 110 5.18 3.23 -1.43
C MET A 110 5.15 4.05 -2.72
N SER A 111 6.09 5.00 -2.86
CA SER A 111 6.52 5.50 -4.16
C SER A 111 7.80 4.78 -4.60
N ALA A 112 7.65 3.91 -5.62
CA ALA A 112 8.73 3.07 -6.14
C ALA A 112 9.61 3.76 -7.21
N SER A 113 9.33 5.03 -7.55
CA SER A 113 10.03 5.73 -8.64
C SER A 113 11.52 5.86 -8.35
N ILE A 114 12.35 5.55 -9.35
CA ILE A 114 13.79 5.80 -9.29
C ILE A 114 14.10 7.09 -10.08
N PRO A 115 14.88 8.03 -9.53
CA PRO A 115 15.30 9.22 -10.27
C PRO A 115 15.96 8.85 -11.60
N VAL A 116 15.53 9.52 -12.67
CA VAL A 116 16.01 9.23 -14.03
C VAL A 116 17.28 10.03 -14.27
N LYS A 117 18.42 9.35 -14.30
CA LYS A 117 19.71 9.97 -14.63
C LYS A 117 19.82 10.22 -16.13
N GLY A 118 20.37 11.38 -16.51
CA GLY A 118 20.63 11.71 -17.92
C GLY A 118 19.41 12.19 -18.72
N ASP A 119 18.23 12.29 -18.10
CA ASP A 119 17.00 12.80 -18.73
C ASP A 119 16.24 13.72 -17.75
N PRO A 120 16.55 15.02 -17.74
CA PRO A 120 15.95 15.98 -16.82
C PRO A 120 14.44 16.09 -16.95
N GLU A 121 13.89 16.03 -18.17
CA GLU A 121 12.45 16.16 -18.43
C GLU A 121 11.67 14.98 -17.85
N ARG A 122 12.14 13.75 -18.13
CA ARG A 122 11.52 12.54 -17.58
C ARG A 122 11.66 12.48 -16.07
N ASN A 123 12.79 12.93 -15.53
CA ASN A 123 13.00 13.03 -14.09
C ASN A 123 12.01 14.02 -13.45
N MET A 124 11.84 15.22 -14.02
CA MET A 124 10.87 16.21 -13.53
C MET A 124 9.45 15.66 -13.54
N LYS A 125 9.04 15.01 -14.64
CA LYS A 125 7.71 14.38 -14.73
C LYS A 125 7.50 13.29 -13.68
N SER A 126 8.52 12.48 -13.43
CA SER A 126 8.47 11.46 -12.38
C SER A 126 8.34 12.09 -10.99
N MET A 127 9.15 13.11 -10.68
CA MET A 127 9.09 13.79 -9.38
C MET A 127 7.74 14.47 -9.14
N ALA A 128 7.19 15.13 -10.15
CA ALA A 128 5.85 15.73 -10.07
C ALA A 128 4.75 14.68 -9.82
N ALA A 129 4.88 13.48 -10.40
CA ALA A 129 3.96 12.38 -10.13
C ALA A 129 4.07 11.86 -8.68
N VAL A 130 5.29 11.78 -8.14
CA VAL A 130 5.53 11.42 -6.72
C VAL A 130 4.90 12.48 -5.81
N GLU A 131 5.17 13.76 -6.07
CA GLU A 131 4.63 14.89 -5.31
C GLU A 131 3.10 14.88 -5.29
N ALA A 132 2.46 14.72 -6.46
CA ALA A 132 1.01 14.66 -6.58
C ALA A 132 0.41 13.46 -5.82
N ASP A 133 1.09 12.32 -5.79
CA ASP A 133 0.65 11.15 -5.03
C ASP A 133 0.81 11.36 -3.52
N LYS A 134 1.91 11.95 -3.06
CA LYS A 134 2.10 12.27 -1.63
C LYS A 134 1.12 13.34 -1.16
N LEU A 135 0.80 14.29 -2.04
CA LEU A 135 -0.21 15.32 -1.76
C LEU A 135 -1.60 14.70 -1.60
N ARG A 136 -1.94 13.71 -2.43
CA ARG A 136 -3.18 12.93 -2.27
C ARG A 136 -3.21 12.23 -0.91
N GLU A 137 -2.10 11.63 -0.48
CA GLU A 137 -2.03 10.89 0.77
C GLU A 137 -2.21 11.76 2.00
N VAL A 138 -1.43 12.84 2.11
CA VAL A 138 -1.55 13.76 3.26
C VAL A 138 -2.94 14.39 3.30
N LYS A 139 -3.51 14.78 2.16
CA LYS A 139 -4.90 15.30 2.09
C LYS A 139 -5.97 14.27 2.41
N ALA A 140 -5.68 12.98 2.26
CA ALA A 140 -6.60 11.91 2.65
C ALA A 140 -6.56 11.63 4.16
N GLY A 141 -5.62 12.20 4.90
CA GLY A 141 -5.44 12.02 6.34
C GLY A 141 -4.35 11.02 6.72
N HIS A 142 -3.46 10.62 5.80
CA HIS A 142 -2.33 9.77 6.17
C HIS A 142 -1.33 10.49 7.07
N ASP A 143 -0.81 9.81 8.10
CA ASP A 143 0.16 10.37 9.06
C ASP A 143 1.61 10.33 8.55
N GLY A 144 1.84 9.60 7.47
CA GLY A 144 3.15 9.46 6.84
C GLY A 144 3.06 8.68 5.54
N THR A 145 4.21 8.49 4.88
CA THR A 145 4.28 7.83 3.57
C THR A 145 5.60 7.08 3.36
N TRP A 146 5.66 6.21 2.35
CA TRP A 146 6.83 5.43 1.99
C TRP A 146 7.49 5.89 0.68
N VAL A 147 8.81 5.79 0.64
CA VAL A 147 9.65 6.04 -0.55
C VAL A 147 10.72 4.95 -0.68
N ALA A 148 10.97 4.50 -1.91
CA ALA A 148 11.92 3.41 -2.17
C ALA A 148 13.36 3.92 -2.40
N HIS A 149 13.55 5.23 -2.55
CA HIS A 149 14.84 5.81 -2.88
C HIS A 149 15.12 7.08 -2.04
N PRO A 150 16.34 7.25 -1.47
CA PRO A 150 16.68 8.39 -0.62
C PRO A 150 16.42 9.77 -1.25
N ALA A 151 16.62 9.90 -2.56
CA ALA A 151 16.35 11.15 -3.27
C ALA A 151 14.89 11.62 -3.19
N LEU A 152 13.93 10.71 -2.99
CA LEU A 152 12.52 11.06 -2.85
C LEU A 152 12.16 11.56 -1.45
N VAL A 153 13.02 11.36 -0.45
CA VAL A 153 12.74 11.76 0.95
C VAL A 153 12.47 13.25 1.04
N LYS A 154 13.26 14.09 0.34
CA LYS A 154 13.06 15.54 0.34
C LYS A 154 11.71 15.95 -0.27
N VAL A 155 11.29 15.28 -1.34
CA VAL A 155 10.01 15.54 -2.01
C VAL A 155 8.85 15.15 -1.09
N ALA A 156 8.86 13.90 -0.60
CA ALA A 156 7.81 13.41 0.28
C ALA A 156 7.69 14.23 1.57
N ARG A 157 8.83 14.53 2.22
CA ARG A 157 8.87 15.36 3.42
C ARG A 157 8.36 16.77 3.16
N GLY A 158 8.78 17.42 2.07
CA GLY A 158 8.32 18.77 1.74
C GLY A 158 6.80 18.85 1.58
N VAL A 159 6.19 17.83 0.98
CA VAL A 159 4.72 17.74 0.86
C VAL A 159 4.04 17.56 2.21
N PHE A 160 4.54 16.64 3.04
CA PHE A 160 3.94 16.40 4.36
C PHE A 160 4.14 17.60 5.29
N ASP A 161 5.34 18.18 5.37
CA ASP A 161 5.64 19.37 6.18
C ASP A 161 4.76 20.58 5.78
N ALA A 162 4.38 20.70 4.50
CA ALA A 162 3.52 21.79 4.01
C ALA A 162 2.02 21.59 4.28
N HIS A 163 1.56 20.35 4.46
CA HIS A 163 0.13 20.02 4.52
C HIS A 163 -0.31 19.32 5.81
N MET A 164 0.63 18.89 6.65
CA MET A 164 0.40 18.30 7.96
C MET A 164 0.90 19.28 9.03
N SER A 165 -0.03 19.91 9.76
CA SER A 165 0.29 20.98 10.72
C SER A 165 0.96 20.48 12.01
N GLY A 166 0.74 19.21 12.36
CA GLY A 166 1.26 18.57 13.56
C GLY A 166 2.24 17.44 13.26
N PRO A 167 2.70 16.72 14.30
CA PRO A 167 3.53 15.53 14.12
C PRO A 167 2.80 14.38 13.42
N ASN A 168 1.46 14.43 13.40
CA ASN A 168 0.57 13.47 12.77
C ASN A 168 -0.83 14.09 12.57
N GLN A 169 -1.75 13.31 12.01
CA GLN A 169 -3.13 13.64 11.66
C GLN A 169 -4.17 12.85 12.47
N ILE A 170 -3.76 12.17 13.56
CA ILE A 170 -4.65 11.30 14.36
C ILE A 170 -5.85 12.08 14.91
N GLU A 171 -5.58 13.27 15.47
CA GLU A 171 -6.60 14.16 16.03
C GLU A 171 -7.30 15.01 14.97
N SER A 172 -6.71 15.12 13.77
CA SER A 172 -7.26 15.94 12.70
C SER A 172 -8.39 15.21 11.99
N HIS A 173 -9.44 14.81 12.71
CA HIS A 173 -10.61 14.03 12.27
C HIS A 173 -10.76 13.89 10.74
N PRO A 174 -9.96 13.05 10.05
CA PRO A 174 -10.08 12.94 8.63
C PRO A 174 -11.17 11.89 8.42
N GLY A 175 -12.39 12.39 8.25
CA GLY A 175 -13.36 11.66 7.46
C GLY A 175 -14.48 10.97 8.25
N THR A 176 -15.55 11.73 8.39
CA THR A 176 -16.91 11.20 8.10
C THR A 176 -16.98 10.52 6.72
N ALA A 177 -16.05 10.75 5.79
CA ALA A 177 -15.99 10.07 4.50
C ALA A 177 -15.77 8.56 4.61
N GLY A 178 -14.90 8.08 5.53
CA GLY A 178 -14.80 6.65 5.84
C GLY A 178 -16.08 6.10 6.50
N ALA A 179 -16.91 7.00 7.05
CA ALA A 179 -18.32 6.88 7.42
C ALA A 179 -19.09 5.76 6.75
N SER A 180 -19.21 6.01 5.45
CA SER A 180 -20.17 5.46 4.52
C SER A 180 -19.54 4.42 3.60
N VAL A 181 -18.25 4.13 3.74
CA VAL A 181 -17.58 3.11 2.93
C VAL A 181 -18.23 1.77 3.24
N THR A 182 -18.87 1.20 2.23
CA THR A 182 -19.50 -0.12 2.31
C THR A 182 -18.50 -1.22 2.00
N GLU A 183 -18.91 -2.46 2.24
CA GLU A 183 -18.16 -3.64 1.82
C GLU A 183 -18.07 -3.76 0.29
N GLU A 184 -19.09 -3.32 -0.44
CA GLU A 184 -19.12 -3.32 -1.90
C GLU A 184 -18.10 -2.34 -2.49
N ASP A 185 -17.94 -1.17 -1.86
CA ASP A 185 -16.95 -0.17 -2.27
C ASP A 185 -15.52 -0.75 -2.23
N LEU A 186 -15.21 -1.60 -1.23
CA LEU A 186 -13.92 -2.28 -1.11
C LEU A 186 -13.68 -3.35 -2.20
N LEU A 187 -14.68 -3.65 -3.03
CA LEU A 187 -14.60 -4.63 -4.11
C LEU A 187 -14.81 -4.00 -5.50
N CYS A 188 -14.95 -2.68 -5.58
CA CYS A 188 -15.38 -1.94 -6.77
C CYS A 188 -14.20 -1.59 -7.71
N LEU A 189 -13.90 -2.50 -8.64
CA LEU A 189 -12.91 -2.29 -9.69
C LEU A 189 -13.35 -1.21 -10.70
N PRO A 190 -12.40 -0.51 -11.34
CA PRO A 190 -12.73 0.44 -12.41
C PRO A 190 -13.29 -0.31 -13.63
N GLN A 191 -14.26 0.33 -14.29
CA GLN A 191 -14.77 -0.15 -15.57
C GLN A 191 -13.83 0.32 -16.69
N ILE A 192 -13.15 -0.62 -17.34
CA ILE A 192 -12.25 -0.35 -18.46
C ILE A 192 -12.83 -1.05 -19.71
N PRO A 193 -12.88 -0.37 -20.88
CA PRO A 193 -13.40 -0.97 -22.10
C PRO A 193 -12.72 -2.31 -22.44
N ARG A 194 -13.52 -3.25 -22.96
CA ARG A 194 -13.00 -4.53 -23.46
C ARG A 194 -12.00 -4.26 -24.58
N GLY A 195 -10.84 -4.90 -24.53
CA GLY A 195 -9.73 -4.68 -25.46
C GLY A 195 -8.72 -3.63 -24.99
N GLU A 196 -9.07 -2.79 -24.00
CA GLU A 196 -8.14 -1.88 -23.32
C GLU A 196 -7.78 -2.37 -21.91
N ALA A 197 -8.71 -3.09 -21.27
CA ALA A 197 -8.53 -3.66 -19.94
C ALA A 197 -7.30 -4.58 -19.86
N ILE A 198 -7.13 -5.45 -20.86
CA ILE A 198 -6.01 -6.39 -20.97
C ILE A 198 -5.58 -6.45 -22.44
N THR A 199 -4.28 -6.30 -22.70
CA THR A 199 -3.71 -6.29 -24.04
C THR A 199 -2.49 -7.23 -24.12
N SER A 200 -2.08 -7.60 -25.33
CA SER A 200 -0.85 -8.38 -25.52
C SER A 200 0.40 -7.63 -25.04
N ARG A 201 0.39 -6.29 -25.05
CA ARG A 201 1.45 -5.45 -24.50
C ARG A 201 1.52 -5.57 -22.97
N HIS A 202 0.37 -5.57 -22.30
CA HIS A 202 0.26 -5.78 -20.85
C HIS A 202 0.87 -7.13 -20.46
N LEU A 203 0.45 -8.20 -21.14
CA LEU A 203 0.98 -9.54 -20.90
C LEU A 203 2.50 -9.63 -21.09
N ARG A 204 3.05 -9.09 -22.20
CA ARG A 204 4.51 -9.08 -22.42
C ARG A 204 5.26 -8.34 -21.32
N THR A 205 4.67 -7.25 -20.81
CA THR A 205 5.26 -6.45 -19.73
C THR A 205 5.26 -7.25 -18.42
N GLY A 206 4.14 -7.89 -18.07
CA GLY A 206 4.05 -8.75 -16.89
C GLY A 206 5.04 -9.91 -16.93
N VAL A 207 5.09 -10.64 -18.06
CA VAL A 207 6.06 -11.74 -18.26
C VAL A 207 7.50 -11.24 -18.12
N GLY A 208 7.84 -10.09 -18.70
CA GLY A 208 9.18 -9.51 -18.58
C GLY A 208 9.56 -9.19 -17.13
N ILE A 209 8.62 -8.68 -16.34
CA ILE A 209 8.83 -8.40 -14.90
C ILE A 209 9.03 -9.68 -14.12
N VAL A 210 8.19 -10.69 -14.33
CA VAL A 210 8.30 -11.97 -13.62
C VAL A 210 9.65 -12.61 -13.90
N LEU A 211 10.07 -12.68 -15.17
CA LEU A 211 11.35 -13.28 -15.53
C LEU A 211 12.54 -12.53 -14.94
N ALA A 212 12.56 -11.20 -15.06
CA ALA A 212 13.65 -10.37 -14.53
C ALA A 212 13.73 -10.43 -13.00
N TYR A 213 12.59 -10.36 -12.32
CA TYR A 213 12.55 -10.43 -10.85
C TYR A 213 12.92 -11.82 -10.34
N THR A 214 12.38 -12.88 -10.91
CA THR A 214 12.67 -14.25 -10.49
C THR A 214 14.14 -14.61 -10.71
N GLU A 215 14.75 -14.19 -11.83
CA GLU A 215 16.19 -14.36 -12.05
C GLU A 215 17.01 -13.70 -10.94
N ALA A 216 16.74 -12.42 -10.66
CA ALA A 216 17.49 -11.68 -9.65
C ALA A 216 17.30 -12.26 -8.24
N TRP A 217 16.06 -12.64 -7.90
CA TRP A 217 15.73 -13.23 -6.62
C TRP A 217 16.46 -14.55 -6.39
N LEU A 218 16.54 -15.41 -7.42
CA LEU A 218 17.31 -16.66 -7.38
C LEU A 218 18.82 -16.45 -7.22
N ARG A 219 19.34 -15.27 -7.59
CA ARG A 219 20.72 -14.85 -7.31
C ARG A 219 20.89 -14.17 -5.94
N GLY A 220 19.86 -14.15 -5.10
CA GLY A 220 19.88 -13.53 -3.78
C GLY A 220 19.62 -12.02 -3.78
N VAL A 221 19.11 -11.45 -4.87
CA VAL A 221 18.78 -10.02 -4.97
C VAL A 221 17.25 -9.83 -4.96
N GLY A 222 16.70 -9.48 -3.80
CA GLY A 222 15.25 -9.36 -3.62
C GLY A 222 14.62 -8.02 -4.02
N CYS A 223 15.43 -7.04 -4.43
CA CYS A 223 15.00 -5.69 -4.78
C CYS A 223 15.81 -5.20 -5.98
N ILE A 224 15.14 -4.92 -7.11
CA ILE A 224 15.83 -4.60 -8.37
C ILE A 224 15.31 -3.33 -9.04
N PRO A 225 16.18 -2.51 -9.64
CA PRO A 225 15.76 -1.46 -10.53
C PRO A 225 15.31 -2.06 -11.87
N LEU A 226 14.04 -1.87 -12.24
CA LEU A 226 13.49 -2.33 -13.50
C LEU A 226 12.54 -1.28 -14.07
N ASN A 227 12.73 -0.91 -15.34
CA ASN A 227 11.88 0.06 -16.06
C ASN A 227 11.70 1.43 -15.34
N GLY A 228 12.68 1.85 -14.53
CA GLY A 228 12.64 3.09 -13.76
C GLY A 228 11.85 3.01 -12.44
N ALA A 229 11.46 1.81 -12.02
CA ALA A 229 10.89 1.54 -10.71
C ALA A 229 11.80 0.59 -9.92
N MET A 230 11.73 0.68 -8.59
CA MET A 230 12.30 -0.32 -7.71
C MET A 230 11.26 -1.42 -7.48
N GLU A 231 11.53 -2.61 -7.99
CA GLU A 231 10.61 -3.74 -7.95
C GLU A 231 11.01 -4.74 -6.86
N ASP A 232 10.01 -5.27 -6.17
CA ASP A 232 10.10 -6.32 -5.17
C ASP A 232 9.18 -7.51 -5.54
N ALA A 233 9.01 -8.45 -4.61
CA ALA A 233 8.23 -9.65 -4.83
C ALA A 233 6.76 -9.34 -5.14
N ALA A 234 6.19 -8.29 -4.55
CA ALA A 234 4.79 -7.91 -4.76
C ALA A 234 4.53 -7.56 -6.22
N THR A 235 5.49 -6.89 -6.89
CA THR A 235 5.38 -6.58 -8.33
C THR A 235 5.40 -7.85 -9.19
N ALA A 236 6.27 -8.83 -8.87
CA ALA A 236 6.28 -10.10 -9.58
C ALA A 236 4.99 -10.90 -9.33
N GLU A 237 4.49 -10.89 -8.09
CA GLU A 237 3.28 -11.57 -7.65
C GLU A 237 2.04 -11.07 -8.38
N ILE A 238 1.82 -9.75 -8.43
CA ILE A 238 0.71 -9.19 -9.22
C ILE A 238 0.87 -9.50 -10.71
N SER A 239 2.10 -9.45 -11.24
CA SER A 239 2.36 -9.66 -12.67
C SER A 239 2.16 -11.11 -13.13
N ARG A 240 2.39 -12.10 -12.26
CA ARG A 240 2.11 -13.51 -12.57
C ARG A 240 0.65 -13.91 -12.33
N ALA A 241 -0.05 -13.16 -11.46
CA ALA A 241 -1.45 -13.43 -11.13
C ALA A 241 -2.41 -12.91 -12.21
N GLN A 242 -1.97 -11.90 -12.97
CA GLN A 242 -2.62 -11.42 -14.19
C GLN A 242 -2.31 -12.31 -15.39
#